data_AF-A0A7T7VTF8-F1
#
_entry.id   AF-A0A7T7VTF8-F1
#
_cell.length_a   1.000
_cell.length_b   1.000
_cell.length_c   1.000
_cell.angle_alpha   90.00
_cell.angle_beta   90.00
_cell.angle_gamma   90.00
#
_symmetry.space_group_name_H-M   'P 1'
#
loop_
_entity.id
_entity.type
_entity.pdbx_description
1 polymer ?
#
loop_
_entity_poly.entity_id
_entity_poly.type
_entity_poly.pdbx_seq_one_letter_code
_entity_poly.pdbx_strand_id
1 'polypeptide(L)'
;MDLDDQLQRYFATRDPEQISPGALSAGLDRMAVDLGMEEDAGRRFALWSLMLMLGRAPDIDSTFKSADERHAARNMVAMMHGDPEN
;
A
#
# COMPACT_ATOMS: atom_id res chain seq x y z
N MET A 1 -0.45 12.73 -7.33
CA MET A 1 -0.89 12.25 -6.02
C MET A 1 0.23 12.52 -5.06
N ASP A 2 0.01 13.38 -4.09
CA ASP A 2 1.03 13.69 -3.09
C ASP A 2 0.87 12.74 -1.91
N LEU A 3 1.98 12.16 -1.45
CA LEU A 3 2.00 11.25 -0.30
C LEU A 3 1.44 11.97 0.94
N ASP A 4 1.86 13.22 1.12
CA ASP A 4 1.46 14.11 2.21
C ASP A 4 -0.06 14.35 2.22
N ASP A 5 -0.67 14.55 1.05
CA ASP A 5 -2.12 14.74 0.90
C ASP A 5 -2.90 13.44 1.20
N GLN A 6 -2.38 12.30 0.77
CA GLN A 6 -2.96 10.99 1.09
C GLN A 6 -2.90 10.71 2.59
N LEU A 7 -1.74 10.95 3.21
CA LEU A 7 -1.58 10.77 4.65
C LEU A 7 -2.55 11.67 5.43
N GLN A 8 -2.64 12.94 5.04
CA GLN A 8 -3.59 13.88 5.63
C GLN A 8 -5.05 13.43 5.45
N ARG A 9 -5.40 12.84 4.30
CA ARG A 9 -6.75 12.39 3.99
C ARG A 9 -7.17 11.12 4.73
N TYR A 10 -6.23 10.17 4.91
CA TYR A 10 -6.52 8.87 5.52
C TYR A 10 -6.23 8.81 7.02
N PHE A 11 -5.20 9.52 7.48
CA PHE A 11 -4.72 9.46 8.86
C PHE A 11 -4.87 10.79 9.61
N ALA A 12 -5.39 11.84 8.95
CA ALA A 12 -5.51 13.20 9.49
C ALA A 12 -4.16 13.84 9.89
N THR A 13 -3.06 13.22 9.47
CA THR A 13 -1.68 13.68 9.70
C THR A 13 -0.88 13.47 8.44
N ARG A 14 0.08 14.36 8.20
CA ARG A 14 1.09 14.24 7.14
C ARG A 14 2.29 13.39 7.56
N ASP A 15 2.39 13.17 8.85
CA ASP A 15 3.55 12.58 9.49
C ASP A 15 3.21 11.13 9.88
N PRO A 16 3.80 10.12 9.21
CA PRO A 16 3.49 8.73 9.46
C PRO A 16 3.88 8.27 10.87
N GLU A 17 4.88 8.92 11.47
CA GLU A 17 5.33 8.64 12.85
C GLU A 17 4.33 9.15 13.91
N GLN A 18 3.49 10.13 13.57
CA GLN A 18 2.45 10.65 14.47
C GLN A 18 1.11 9.91 14.33
N ILE A 19 1.03 8.89 13.46
CA ILE A 19 -0.19 8.11 13.30
C ILE A 19 -0.42 7.27 14.55
N SER A 20 -1.50 7.56 15.27
CA SER A 20 -1.95 6.70 16.37
C SER A 20 -2.32 5.30 15.85
N PRO A 21 -2.02 4.20 16.56
CA PRO A 21 -2.31 2.84 16.09
C PRO A 21 -3.78 2.59 15.75
N GLY A 22 -4.71 3.27 16.42
CA GLY A 22 -6.15 3.24 16.07
C GLY A 22 -6.46 3.95 14.75
N ALA A 23 -5.85 5.11 14.50
CA ALA A 23 -5.98 5.83 13.24
C ALA A 23 -5.28 5.09 12.10
N LEU A 24 -4.15 4.43 12.38
CA LEU A 24 -3.45 3.58 11.42
C LEU A 24 -4.37 2.46 10.94
N SER A 25 -4.99 1.71 11.85
CA SER A 25 -5.88 0.62 11.49
C SER A 25 -7.11 1.10 10.71
N ALA A 26 -7.71 2.24 11.08
CA ALA A 26 -8.86 2.80 10.39
C ALA A 26 -8.50 3.34 8.98
N GLY A 27 -7.34 4.01 8.86
CA GLY A 27 -6.83 4.49 7.58
C GLY A 27 -6.47 3.34 6.64
N LEU A 28 -5.84 2.28 7.15
CA LEU A 28 -5.52 1.08 6.38
C LEU A 28 -6.77 0.36 5.88
N ASP A 29 -7.80 0.20 6.71
CA ASP A 29 -9.07 -0.42 6.30
C ASP A 29 -9.72 0.37 5.16
N ARG A 30 -9.76 1.70 5.30
CA ARG A 30 -10.28 2.59 4.27
C ARG A 30 -9.47 2.58 2.99
N MET A 31 -8.13 2.56 3.10
CA MET A 31 -7.25 2.46 1.95
C MET A 31 -7.40 1.09 1.26
N ALA A 32 -7.64 0.00 2.00
CA ALA A 32 -7.86 -1.34 1.43
C ALA A 32 -9.17 -1.39 0.62
N VAL A 33 -10.22 -0.71 1.08
CA VAL A 33 -11.46 -0.54 0.33
C VAL A 33 -11.24 0.32 -0.92
N ASP A 34 -10.53 1.45 -0.82
CA ASP A 34 -10.21 2.33 -1.96
C ASP A 34 -9.38 1.56 -3.02
N LEU A 35 -8.37 0.80 -2.57
CA LEU A 35 -7.52 -0.05 -3.39
C LEU A 35 -8.33 -1.10 -4.18
N GLY A 36 -9.34 -1.70 -3.57
CA GLY A 36 -10.23 -2.66 -4.22
C GLY A 36 -11.19 -2.03 -5.24
N MET A 37 -11.50 -0.75 -5.09
CA MET A 37 -12.34 0.03 -6.00
C MET A 37 -11.54 0.73 -7.10
N GLU A 38 -10.23 0.93 -6.89
CA GLU A 38 -9.38 1.66 -7.80
C GLU A 38 -9.16 0.88 -9.10
N GLU A 39 -9.40 1.48 -10.26
CA GLU A 39 -9.27 0.81 -11.57
C GLU A 39 -7.89 1.02 -12.21
N ASP A 40 -7.21 2.11 -11.84
CA ASP A 40 -5.89 2.46 -12.38
C ASP A 40 -4.78 1.62 -11.74
N ALA A 41 -4.08 0.83 -12.55
CA ALA A 41 -3.02 -0.07 -12.10
C ALA A 41 -1.86 0.67 -11.41
N GLY A 42 -1.49 1.86 -11.93
CA GLY A 42 -0.40 2.66 -11.36
C GLY A 42 -0.77 3.20 -9.97
N ARG A 43 -1.99 3.68 -9.82
CA ARG A 43 -2.53 4.16 -8.54
C ARG A 43 -2.72 3.03 -7.54
N ARG A 44 -3.23 1.87 -7.99
CA ARG A 44 -3.38 0.68 -7.15
C ARG A 44 -2.02 0.22 -6.60
N PHE A 45 -0.99 0.18 -7.47
CA PHE A 45 0.36 -0.15 -7.05
C PHE A 45 0.95 0.86 -6.04
N ALA A 46 0.74 2.16 -6.25
CA ALA A 46 1.19 3.19 -5.32
C ALA A 46 0.53 3.07 -3.94
N LEU A 47 -0.80 2.88 -3.90
CA LEU A 47 -1.56 2.68 -2.66
C LEU A 47 -1.12 1.41 -1.92
N TRP A 48 -0.96 0.31 -2.64
CA TRP A 48 -0.51 -0.95 -2.07
C TRP A 48 0.92 -0.86 -1.52
N SER A 49 1.83 -0.21 -2.24
CA SER A 49 3.21 0.00 -1.80
C SER A 49 3.28 0.81 -0.50
N LEU A 50 2.37 1.78 -0.34
CA LEU A 50 2.25 2.52 0.91
C LEU A 50 1.83 1.61 2.08
N MET A 51 0.82 0.77 1.87
CA MET A 51 0.39 -0.20 2.89
C MET A 51 1.50 -1.19 3.26
N LEU A 52 2.34 -1.57 2.29
CA LEU A 52 3.51 -2.42 2.51
C LEU A 52 4.50 -1.74 3.44
N MET A 53 4.83 -0.47 3.19
CA MET A 53 5.71 0.32 4.09
C MET A 53 5.14 0.45 5.50
N LEU A 54 3.81 0.52 5.62
CA LEU A 54 3.10 0.57 6.91
C LEU A 54 2.95 -0.82 7.58
N GLY A 55 3.43 -1.90 6.94
CA GLY A 55 3.45 -3.27 7.48
C GLY A 55 2.11 -4.02 7.42
N ARG A 56 1.15 -3.55 6.62
CA ARG A 56 -0.21 -4.13 6.52
C ARG A 56 -0.68 -4.32 5.08
N ALA A 57 0.25 -4.52 4.15
CA ALA A 57 -0.09 -4.81 2.76
C ALA A 57 -1.03 -6.02 2.64
N PRO A 58 -2.14 -5.90 1.88
CA PRO A 58 -2.98 -7.04 1.52
C PRO A 58 -2.26 -7.96 0.52
N ASP A 59 -2.73 -9.21 0.45
CA ASP A 59 -2.19 -10.22 -0.47
C ASP A 59 -2.14 -9.72 -1.92
N ILE A 60 -0.97 -9.90 -2.55
CA ILE A 60 -0.71 -9.49 -3.94
C ILE A 60 -1.68 -10.18 -4.90
N ASP A 61 -2.00 -11.46 -4.66
CA ASP A 61 -2.90 -12.22 -5.53
C ASP A 61 -4.35 -11.73 -5.45
N SER A 62 -4.76 -11.25 -4.27
CA SER A 62 -6.09 -10.69 -4.03
C SER A 62 -6.22 -9.26 -4.59
N THR A 63 -5.14 -8.47 -4.49
CA THR A 63 -5.11 -7.05 -4.88
C THR A 63 -4.98 -6.87 -6.39
N PHE A 64 -4.06 -7.61 -6.99
CA PHE A 64 -3.72 -7.47 -8.40
C PHE A 64 -4.31 -8.62 -9.19
N LYS A 65 -5.08 -8.32 -10.23
CA LYS A 65 -5.66 -9.34 -11.12
C LYS A 65 -4.68 -9.74 -12.23
N SER A 66 -3.78 -8.84 -12.62
CA SER A 66 -2.82 -9.06 -13.70
C SER A 66 -1.57 -9.76 -13.20
N ALA A 67 -1.08 -10.76 -13.94
CA ALA A 67 0.16 -11.45 -13.62
C ALA A 67 1.38 -10.51 -13.59
N ASP A 68 1.38 -9.49 -14.46
CA ASP A 68 2.44 -8.47 -14.53
C ASP A 68 2.50 -7.61 -13.26
N GLU A 69 1.35 -7.08 -12.82
CA GLU A 69 1.23 -6.34 -11.56
C GLU A 69 1.65 -7.19 -10.34
N ARG A 70 1.25 -8.47 -10.31
CA ARG A 70 1.67 -9.41 -9.25
C ARG A 70 3.17 -9.63 -9.23
N HIS A 71 3.79 -9.75 -10.41
CA HIS A 71 5.23 -9.92 -10.54
C HIS A 71 5.98 -8.67 -10.06
N ALA A 72 5.54 -7.49 -10.49
CA ALA A 72 6.11 -6.21 -10.05
C ALA A 72 6.02 -6.04 -8.52
N ALA A 73 4.84 -6.33 -7.94
CA ALA A 73 4.63 -6.27 -6.49
C ALA A 73 5.52 -7.26 -5.74
N ARG A 74 5.63 -8.51 -6.20
CA ARG A 74 6.52 -9.52 -5.60
C ARG A 74 7.98 -9.11 -5.65
N ASN A 75 8.43 -8.57 -6.78
CA ASN A 75 9.79 -8.07 -6.93
C ASN A 75 10.08 -6.95 -5.92
N MET A 76 9.13 -6.04 -5.71
CA MET A 76 9.27 -4.97 -4.71
C MET A 76 9.33 -5.50 -3.26
N VAL A 77 8.50 -6.49 -2.90
CA VAL A 77 8.59 -7.13 -1.56
C VAL A 77 9.95 -7.81 -1.37
N ALA A 78 10.41 -8.55 -2.39
CA ALA A 78 11.70 -9.25 -2.35
C ALA A 78 12.86 -8.25 -2.17
N MET A 79 12.82 -7.13 -2.90
CA MET A 79 13.79 -6.04 -2.75
C MET A 79 13.77 -5.41 -1.34
N MET A 80 12.59 -5.28 -0.72
CA MET A 80 12.47 -4.74 0.65
C MET A 80 12.91 -5.72 1.74
N HIS A 81 12.61 -7.01 1.59
CA HIS A 81 13.01 -8.04 2.55
C HIS A 81 14.48 -8.42 2.45
N GLY A 82 15.16 -8.04 1.36
CA GLY A 82 16.57 -8.35 1.18
C GLY A 82 16.81 -9.84 0.94
N ASP A 83 15.85 -10.53 0.32
CA ASP A 83 16.04 -11.86 -0.26
C ASP A 83 16.33 -11.71 -1.76
N PRO A 84 17.57 -11.42 -2.17
CA PRO A 84 18.01 -11.65 -3.53
C PRO A 84 18.18 -13.16 -3.72
N GLU A 85 17.11 -13.89 -4.04
CA GLU A 85 17.25 -15.27 -4.50
C GLU A 85 17.84 -15.26 -5.92
N ASN A 86 19.17 -15.37 -5.95
CA ASN A 86 20.04 -16.00 -6.96
C ASN A 86 19.93 -15.51 -8.43
#